data_AF-A0A117PUL1-F1
#
_entry.id   AF-A0A117PUL1-F1
#
_cell.length_a   1.000
_cell.length_b   1.000
_cell.length_c   1.000
_cell.angle_alpha   90.00
_cell.angle_beta   90.00
_cell.angle_gamma   90.00
#
_symmetry.space_group_name_H-M   'P 1'
#
loop_
_entity.id
_entity.type
_entity.pdbx_description
1 polymer ?
#
loop_
_entity_poly.entity_id
_entity_poly.type
_entity_poly.pdbx_seq_one_letter_code
_entity_poly.pdbx_strand_id
1 'polypeptide(L)' 'MDIRGGLKRGALTVDVNCQGKGQLTVMVKPVGLNFSLKCVDGKVTSTSNQLELKRTREHGTVSVTAPSRVRWALTVGR' A
#
# COMPACT_ATOMS: atom_id res chain seq x y z
N MET A 1 7.55 -2.94 -6.15
CA MET A 1 6.70 -3.46 -7.23
C MET A 1 6.28 -2.30 -8.09
N ASP A 2 6.40 -2.40 -9.41
CA ASP A 2 5.96 -1.35 -10.31
C ASP A 2 4.45 -1.39 -10.52
N ILE A 3 3.82 -0.21 -10.53
CA ILE A 3 2.40 -0.06 -10.80
C ILE A 3 2.23 0.03 -12.32
N ARG A 4 1.69 -1.04 -12.91
CA ARG A 4 1.50 -1.14 -14.36
C ARG A 4 0.61 0.00 -14.86
N GLY A 5 1.03 0.67 -15.93
CA GLY A 5 0.30 1.81 -16.51
C GLY A 5 0.51 3.15 -15.78
N GLY A 6 1.35 3.18 -14.74
CA GLY A 6 1.68 4.38 -13.97
C GLY A 6 0.56 4.80 -13.02
N LEU A 7 0.62 6.05 -12.55
CA LEU A 7 -0.37 6.63 -11.63
C LEU A 7 -1.20 7.65 -12.39
N LYS A 8 -2.49 7.40 -12.57
CA LYS A 8 -3.39 8.33 -13.28
C LYS A 8 -3.88 9.43 -12.35
N ARG A 9 -4.21 10.61 -12.90
CA ARG A 9 -4.94 11.64 -12.15
C ARG A 9 -6.26 11.09 -11.59
N GLY A 10 -6.68 11.59 -10.43
CA GLY A 10 -7.85 11.10 -9.71
C GLY A 10 -7.47 10.31 -8.45
N ALA A 11 -8.44 9.57 -7.92
CA ALA A 11 -8.23 8.72 -6.76
C ALA A 11 -7.21 7.60 -7.05
N LEU A 12 -6.29 7.43 -6.10
CA LEU A 12 -5.45 6.26 -5.95
C LEU A 12 -5.80 5.61 -4.61
N THR A 13 -6.29 4.38 -4.65
CA THR A 13 -6.65 3.61 -3.45
C THR A 13 -5.61 2.52 -3.23
N VAL A 14 -5.18 2.39 -1.97
CA VAL A 14 -4.27 1.35 -1.52
C VAL A 14 -4.93 0.59 -0.38
N ASP A 15 -5.36 -0.63 -0.68
CA ASP A 15 -5.94 -1.56 0.27
C ASP A 15 -4.88 -2.55 0.73
N VAL A 16 -4.81 -2.78 2.03
CA VAL A 16 -3.81 -3.66 2.63
C VAL A 16 -4.46 -4.54 3.67
N ASN A 17 -4.19 -5.83 3.55
CA ASN A 17 -4.51 -6.84 4.55
C ASN A 17 -3.21 -7.41 5.11
N CYS A 18 -3.13 -7.59 6.42
CA CYS A 18 -2.01 -8.28 7.04
C CYS A 18 -2.40 -9.15 8.23
N GLN A 19 -1.65 -10.22 8.45
CA GLN A 19 -1.81 -11.13 9.58
C GLN A 19 -0.43 -11.59 10.09
N GLY A 20 -0.32 -11.70 11.41
CA GLY A 20 0.92 -12.04 12.12
C GLY A 20 1.44 -10.83 12.90
N LYS A 21 1.98 -11.06 14.09
CA LYS A 21 2.43 -10.00 15.00
C LYS A 21 3.55 -9.17 14.37
N GLY A 22 3.31 -7.91 14.09
CA GLY A 22 4.34 -7.03 13.54
C GLY A 22 3.79 -5.71 13.06
N GLN A 23 4.64 -4.96 12.37
CA GLN A 23 4.27 -3.72 11.71
C GLN A 23 4.60 -3.87 10.23
N LEU A 24 3.62 -3.57 9.39
CA LEU A 24 3.78 -3.48 7.95
C LEU A 24 3.79 -2.00 7.57
N THR A 25 4.72 -1.60 6.72
CA THR A 25 4.81 -0.24 6.18
C THR A 25 4.67 -0.28 4.66
N VAL A 26 3.81 0.58 4.13
CA VAL A 26 3.58 0.75 2.68
C VAL A 26 4.01 2.14 2.26
N MET A 27 4.74 2.21 1.16
CA MET A 27 5.14 3.46 0.53
C MET A 27 4.81 3.44 -0.96
N VAL A 28 4.21 4.52 -1.47
CA VAL A 28 3.98 4.72 -2.91
C VAL A 28 4.75 5.94 -3.40
N LYS A 29 5.67 5.71 -4.33
CA LYS A 29 6.45 6.76 -5.00
C LYS A 29 5.91 7.04 -6.40
N PRO A 30 6.00 8.28 -6.91
CA PRO A 30 6.57 9.47 -6.28
C PRO A 30 5.54 10.33 -5.50
N VAL A 31 4.37 9.79 -5.16
CA VAL A 31 3.23 10.58 -4.65
C VAL A 31 3.22 10.78 -3.13
N GLY A 32 4.23 10.27 -2.44
CA GLY A 32 4.46 10.55 -1.02
C GLY A 32 3.49 9.85 -0.06
N LEU A 33 2.66 8.91 -0.55
CA LEU A 33 1.83 8.09 0.33
C LEU A 33 2.73 7.14 1.12
N ASN A 34 2.67 7.24 2.45
CA ASN A 34 3.43 6.39 3.37
C ASN A 34 2.61 6.16 4.63
N PHE A 35 2.30 4.91 4.95
CA PHE A 35 1.55 4.57 6.15
C PHE A 35 1.99 3.22 6.71
N SER A 36 1.74 3.03 8.00
CA SER A 36 2.00 1.77 8.69
C SER A 36 0.73 1.16 9.25
N LEU A 37 0.67 -0.17 9.25
CA LEU A 37 -0.41 -0.95 9.82
C LEU A 37 0.15 -1.92 10.87
N LYS A 38 -0.47 -1.94 12.05
CA LYS A 38 -0.18 -2.95 13.07
C LYS A 38 -0.90 -4.24 12.73
N CYS A 39 -0.12 -5.30 12.57
CA CYS A 39 -0.58 -6.65 12.27
C CYS A 39 -0.57 -7.47 13.56
N VAL A 40 -1.58 -8.30 13.77
CA VAL A 40 -1.75 -9.11 14.98
C VAL A 40 -1.82 -10.59 14.64
N ASP A 41 -1.47 -11.44 15.61
CA ASP A 41 -1.60 -12.89 15.44
C ASP A 41 -3.08 -13.32 15.44
N GLY A 42 -3.39 -14.40 14.71
CA GLY A 42 -4.71 -15.03 14.72
C GLY A 42 -5.83 -14.25 14.02
N LYS A 43 -5.59 -13.02 13.56
CA LYS A 43 -6.60 -12.19 12.89
C LYS A 43 -6.00 -11.35 11.76
N VAL A 44 -6.76 -11.18 10.67
CA VAL A 44 -6.44 -10.24 9.60
C VAL A 44 -6.81 -8.82 10.03
N THR A 45 -5.84 -7.91 9.95
CA THR A 45 -6.06 -6.46 10.04
C THR A 45 -6.08 -5.86 8.65
N SER A 46 -6.99 -4.93 8.40
CA SER A 46 -7.15 -4.26 7.10
C SER A 46 -7.06 -2.74 7.25
N THR A 47 -6.57 -2.07 6.21
CA THR A 47 -6.68 -0.61 6.07
C THR A 47 -6.83 -0.24 4.61
N SER A 48 -7.50 0.88 4.36
CA SER A 48 -7.66 1.48 3.04
C SER A 48 -7.20 2.93 3.12
N ASN A 49 -6.24 3.31 2.28
CA ASN A 49 -5.80 4.70 2.16
C ASN A 49 -6.03 5.19 0.75
N GLN A 50 -6.63 6.37 0.65
CA GLN A 50 -6.90 7.02 -0.62
C GLN A 50 -6.12 8.33 -0.72
N LEU A 51 -5.53 8.58 -1.89
CA LEU A 51 -4.86 9.83 -2.22
C LEU A 51 -5.43 10.38 -3.53
N GLU A 52 -5.79 11.66 -3.54
CA GLU A 52 -6.24 12.34 -4.75
C GLU A 52 -5.04 12.90 -5.54
N LEU A 53 -4.76 12.31 -6.70
CA LEU A 53 -3.63 12.68 -7.55
C LEU A 53 -4.01 13.79 -8.52
N LYS A 54 -3.41 14.97 -8.32
CA LYS A 54 -3.63 16.14 -9.19
C LYS A 54 -3.10 15.98 -10.62
N ARG A 55 -2.15 15.07 -10.85
CA ARG A 55 -1.45 14.90 -12.13
C ARG A 55 -1.13 13.43 -12.38
N THR A 56 -1.16 13.02 -13.64
CA THR A 56 -0.68 11.70 -14.07
C THR A 56 0.85 11.59 -13.91
N ARG A 57 1.33 10.39 -13.61
CA ARG A 57 2.74 9.97 -13.58
C ARG A 57 2.86 8.71 -14.44
N GLU A 58 3.84 8.70 -15.35
CA GLU A 58 4.08 7.55 -16.23
C GLU A 58 4.56 6.32 -15.45
N HIS A 59 5.22 6.55 -14.32
CA HIS A 59 5.73 5.51 -13.44
C HIS A 59 5.23 5.71 -12.01
N GLY A 60 5.05 4.59 -11.32
CA GLY A 60 4.77 4.53 -9.90
C GLY A 60 5.27 3.23 -9.32
N THR A 61 5.75 3.25 -8.09
CA THR A 61 6.22 2.05 -7.39
C THR A 61 5.58 1.96 -6.02
N VAL A 62 5.22 0.75 -5.64
CA VAL A 62 4.82 0.41 -4.27
C VAL A 62 5.91 -0.44 -3.62
N SER A 63 6.31 -0.04 -2.42
CA SER A 63 7.22 -0.79 -1.56
C SER A 63 6.49 -1.21 -0.30
N VAL A 64 6.69 -2.47 0.10
CA VAL A 64 6.14 -3.03 1.33
C VAL A 64 7.29 -3.56 2.16
N THR A 65 7.36 -3.10 3.42
CA THR A 65 8.33 -3.60 4.40
C THR A 65 7.55 -4.23 5.54
N ALA A 66 7.83 -5.50 5.82
CA ALA A 66 7.22 -6.23 6.92
C ALA A 66 8.18 -7.29 7.46
N PRO A 67 8.08 -7.68 8.75
CA PRO A 67 8.76 -8.85 9.27
C PRO A 67 8.38 -10.13 8.50
N SER A 68 9.30 -11.08 8.37
CA SER A 68 9.09 -12.33 7.62
C SER A 68 7.91 -13.19 8.10
N ARG A 69 7.53 -13.06 9.37
CA ARG A 69 6.36 -13.74 9.97
C ARG A 69 5.02 -13.10 9.63
N VAL A 70 5.00 -11.90 9.04
CA VAL A 70 3.78 -11.20 8.64
C VAL A 70 3.42 -11.61 7.22
N ARG A 71 2.25 -12.22 7.06
CA ARG A 71 1.65 -12.43 5.74
C ARG A 71 0.83 -11.21 5.37
N TRP A 72 0.88 -10.83 4.11
CA TRP A 72 0.19 -9.64 3.64
C TRP A 72 -0.30 -9.78 2.21
N ALA A 73 -1.33 -9.00 1.90
CA ALA A 73 -1.84 -8.80 0.56
C ALA A 73 -2.10 -7.31 0.37
N LEU A 74 -1.86 -6.82 -0.84
CA LEU A 74 -2.00 -5.41 -1.17
C LEU A 74 -2.63 -5.26 -2.54
N THR A 75 -3.54 -4.31 -2.66
CA THR A 75 -4.14 -3.89 -3.92
C THR A 75 -3.88 -2.40 -4.11
N VAL A 76 -3.41 -2.04 -5.30
CA VAL A 76 -3.33 -0.64 -5.74
C VAL A 76 -4.29 -0.47 -6.90
N GLY A 77 -5.23 0.45 -6.76
CA GLY A 77 -6.28 0.65 -7.73
C GLY A 77 -6.77 2.09 -7.76
N ARG A 78 -7.85 2.28 -8.51
CA ARG A 78 -8.59 3.53 -8.65
C ARG A 78 -10.06 3.27 -8.33
#